data_AF-A0A0H4XH82-F1
#
_entry.id   AF-A0A0H4XH82-F1
#
_cell.length_a   1.000
_cell.length_b   1.000
_cell.length_c   1.000
_cell.angle_alpha   90.00
_cell.angle_beta   90.00
_cell.angle_gamma   90.00
#
_symmetry.space_group_name_H-M   'P 1'
#
loop_
_entity.id
_entity.type
_entity.pdbx_description
1 polymer ?
#
loop_
_entity_poly.entity_id
_entity_poly.type
_entity_poly.pdbx_seq_one_letter_code
_entity_poly.pdbx_strand_id
1 'polypeptide(L)'
;MAGCLPREQEPGDYVFEPVEVLRDDCGLLEPNRDKFYGTLQISGRVVRLDFGFLDSHLVGYFLEDGDHFSLDGSVVKASAEVNGQECLLDQVNIHVSGTTQCETQFNGVLRVRYDTRRPDECVCELWMRYEAVKESKRCDSEG
;
A
#
# COMPACT_ATOMS: atom_id res chain seq x y z
N MET A 1 15.19 31.79 -1.85
CA MET A 1 15.30 30.34 -1.62
C MET A 1 14.00 29.92 -0.94
N ALA A 2 13.00 29.50 -1.72
CA ALA A 2 11.81 28.88 -1.15
C ALA A 2 12.24 27.45 -0.79
N GLY A 3 12.51 27.19 0.49
CA GLY A 3 12.50 25.82 0.96
C GLY A 3 11.06 25.33 0.79
N CYS A 4 10.82 24.34 -0.05
CA CYS A 4 9.53 23.65 -0.05
C CYS A 4 9.36 23.12 1.37
N LEU A 5 8.42 23.70 2.11
CA LEU A 5 7.96 23.08 3.35
C LEU A 5 7.39 21.71 2.97
N PRO A 6 7.61 20.66 3.77
CA PRO A 6 7.00 19.38 3.52
C PRO A 6 5.48 19.55 3.41
N ARG A 7 4.90 18.90 2.39
CA ARG A 7 3.47 18.83 2.20
C ARG A 7 2.90 17.98 3.33
N GLU A 8 1.97 18.54 4.09
CA GLU A 8 1.31 17.81 5.17
C GLU A 8 0.33 16.81 4.56
N GLN A 9 0.43 15.54 4.91
CA GLN A 9 -0.55 14.52 4.52
C GLN A 9 -1.68 14.47 5.54
N GLU A 10 -2.94 14.47 5.09
CA GLU A 10 -4.07 14.31 6.01
C GLU A 10 -4.28 12.85 6.44
N PRO A 11 -4.62 12.58 7.71
CA PRO A 11 -5.10 11.27 8.14
C PRO A 11 -6.51 10.98 7.59
N GLY A 12 -6.90 9.70 7.60
CA GLY A 12 -8.24 9.21 7.24
C GLY A 12 -8.22 8.20 6.11
N ASP A 13 -9.36 8.02 5.44
CA ASP A 13 -9.54 6.91 4.49
C ASP A 13 -9.04 7.25 3.09
N TYR A 14 -8.25 6.34 2.51
CA TYR A 14 -7.69 6.42 1.17
C TYR A 14 -8.04 5.18 0.34
N VAL A 15 -8.31 5.41 -0.94
CA VAL A 15 -8.40 4.34 -1.95
C VAL A 15 -7.11 4.33 -2.75
N PHE A 16 -6.51 3.16 -2.91
CA PHE A 16 -5.26 2.96 -3.64
C PHE A 16 -5.59 2.49 -5.06
N GLU A 17 -5.46 3.40 -6.01
CA GLU A 17 -5.73 3.15 -7.41
C GLU A 17 -4.45 2.68 -8.13
N PRO A 18 -4.44 1.49 -8.74
CA PRO A 18 -3.30 1.01 -9.51
C PRO A 18 -3.04 1.90 -10.73
N VAL A 19 -1.80 2.34 -10.90
CA VAL A 19 -1.36 3.13 -12.06
C VAL A 19 -0.56 2.29 -13.04
N GLU A 20 0.37 1.49 -12.52
CA GLU A 20 1.24 0.63 -13.31
C GLU A 20 1.53 -0.65 -12.55
N VAL A 21 1.38 -1.80 -13.21
CA VAL A 21 1.75 -3.10 -12.64
C VAL A 21 3.15 -3.46 -13.10
N LEU A 22 4.08 -3.52 -12.16
CA LEU A 22 5.48 -3.89 -12.41
C LEU A 22 5.66 -5.41 -12.39
N ARG A 23 4.89 -6.08 -11.53
CA ARG A 23 4.83 -7.53 -11.40
C ARG A 23 3.49 -7.93 -10.81
N ASP A 24 2.89 -8.99 -11.33
CA ASP A 24 1.71 -9.60 -10.72
C ASP A 24 1.75 -11.11 -10.98
N ASP A 25 2.48 -11.81 -10.11
CA ASP A 25 2.50 -13.26 -10.15
C ASP A 25 1.15 -13.77 -9.67
N CYS A 26 0.62 -14.78 -10.36
CA CYS A 26 -0.63 -15.43 -9.99
C CYS A 26 -1.90 -14.55 -10.09
N GLY A 27 -1.80 -13.32 -10.64
CA GLY A 27 -2.95 -12.45 -10.88
C GLY A 27 -3.62 -11.95 -9.59
N LEU A 28 -2.84 -11.50 -8.61
CA LEU A 28 -3.31 -11.02 -7.31
C LEU A 28 -4.06 -9.69 -7.39
N LEU A 29 -3.82 -8.85 -8.40
CA LEU A 29 -4.40 -7.52 -8.47
C LEU A 29 -5.93 -7.55 -8.63
N GLU A 30 -6.43 -8.15 -9.70
CA GLU A 30 -7.84 -8.09 -10.08
C GLU A 30 -8.79 -8.67 -9.01
N PRO A 31 -8.51 -9.86 -8.42
CA PRO A 31 -9.38 -10.43 -7.39
C PRO A 31 -9.41 -9.63 -6.09
N ASN A 32 -8.38 -8.82 -5.83
CA ASN A 32 -8.22 -8.06 -4.58
C ASN A 32 -8.40 -6.56 -4.78
N ARG A 33 -8.87 -6.12 -5.96
CA ARG A 33 -8.93 -4.70 -6.31
C ARG A 33 -9.80 -3.89 -5.36
N ASP A 34 -10.88 -4.49 -4.86
CA ASP A 34 -11.78 -3.88 -3.87
C ASP A 34 -11.19 -3.84 -2.45
N LYS A 35 -10.03 -4.48 -2.22
CA LYS A 35 -9.32 -4.50 -0.93
C LYS A 35 -8.21 -3.46 -0.82
N PHE A 36 -7.89 -2.77 -1.91
CA PHE A 36 -6.87 -1.72 -1.91
C PHE A 36 -7.44 -0.37 -1.43
N TYR A 37 -7.78 -0.35 -0.15
CA TYR A 37 -8.14 0.84 0.61
C TYR A 37 -7.49 0.77 1.98
N GLY A 38 -7.39 1.89 2.69
CA GLY A 38 -6.95 1.87 4.07
C GLY A 38 -7.12 3.19 4.79
N THR A 39 -7.09 3.13 6.12
CA THR A 39 -7.18 4.30 7.00
C THR A 39 -5.79 4.68 7.46
N LEU A 40 -5.33 5.86 7.04
CA LEU A 40 -4.04 6.43 7.38
C LEU A 40 -4.13 7.17 8.72
N GLN A 41 -3.23 6.89 9.65
CA GLN A 41 -3.06 7.66 10.87
C GLN A 41 -1.64 8.20 10.98
N ILE A 42 -1.52 9.47 11.37
CA ILE A 42 -0.23 10.17 11.47
C ILE A 42 -0.08 10.71 12.89
N SER A 43 1.06 10.44 13.51
CA SER A 43 1.41 10.93 14.85
C SER A 43 2.87 11.40 14.85
N GLY A 44 3.06 12.70 14.67
CA GLY A 44 4.38 13.26 14.41
C GLY A 44 4.98 12.68 13.13
N ARG A 45 6.10 11.95 13.26
CA ARG A 45 6.74 11.26 12.11
C ARG A 45 6.24 9.83 11.90
N VAL A 46 5.51 9.26 12.85
CA VAL A 46 5.03 7.88 12.76
C VAL A 46 3.79 7.86 11.89
N VAL A 47 3.77 6.94 10.93
CA VAL A 47 2.64 6.70 10.05
C VAL A 47 2.16 5.27 10.27
N ARG A 48 0.84 5.11 10.36
CA ARG A 48 0.16 3.83 10.45
C ARG A 48 -0.89 3.75 9.36
N LEU A 49 -1.09 2.55 8.84
CA LEU A 49 -2.11 2.28 7.84
C LEU A 49 -2.80 0.97 8.22
N ASP A 50 -4.09 1.09 8.54
CA ASP A 50 -4.98 -0.06 8.61
C ASP A 50 -5.46 -0.35 7.18
N PHE A 51 -4.91 -1.39 6.56
CA PHE A 51 -5.06 -1.67 5.14
C PHE A 51 -6.04 -2.82 4.91
N GLY A 52 -7.01 -2.63 4.02
CA GLY A 52 -8.07 -3.59 3.75
C GLY A 52 -7.59 -4.92 3.17
N PHE A 53 -6.41 -4.93 2.52
CA PHE A 53 -5.81 -6.16 2.02
C PHE A 53 -5.35 -7.04 3.18
N LEU A 54 -6.01 -8.20 3.34
CA LEU A 54 -5.80 -9.17 4.42
C LEU A 54 -5.97 -8.57 5.83
N ASP A 55 -6.78 -7.52 5.97
CA ASP A 55 -6.98 -6.78 7.23
C ASP A 55 -5.64 -6.47 7.93
N SER A 56 -4.67 -5.99 7.16
CA SER A 56 -3.28 -5.84 7.59
C SER A 56 -3.02 -4.49 8.24
N HIS A 57 -2.09 -4.48 9.20
CA HIS A 57 -1.63 -3.26 9.85
C HIS A 57 -0.19 -2.98 9.44
N LEU A 58 0.03 -1.83 8.79
CA LEU A 58 1.35 -1.39 8.39
C LEU A 58 1.79 -0.20 9.24
N VAL A 59 3.07 -0.18 9.59
CA VAL A 59 3.65 0.88 10.43
C VAL A 59 4.98 1.31 9.86
N GLY A 60 5.26 2.60 9.96
CA GLY A 60 6.56 3.15 9.60
C GLY A 60 6.63 4.64 9.87
N TYR A 61 7.32 5.38 9.01
CA TYR A 61 7.67 6.77 9.28
C TYR A 61 7.88 7.62 8.03
N PHE A 62 7.68 8.93 8.19
CA PHE A 62 8.15 9.94 7.25
C PHE A 62 9.69 10.04 7.28
N LEU A 63 10.29 10.11 6.08
CA LEU A 63 11.71 10.35 5.85
C LEU A 63 12.09 11.81 6.19
N GLU A 64 13.38 12.15 6.10
CA GLU A 64 13.89 13.44 6.57
C GLU A 64 13.35 14.65 5.79
N ASP A 65 12.95 14.45 4.54
CA ASP A 65 12.34 15.49 3.71
C ASP A 65 10.86 15.77 4.05
N GLY A 66 10.20 14.87 4.78
CA GLY A 66 8.83 15.01 5.26
C GLY A 66 7.74 14.71 4.22
N ASP A 67 8.09 14.55 2.95
CA ASP A 67 7.14 14.22 1.86
C ASP A 67 7.08 12.72 1.60
N HIS A 68 8.15 11.98 1.90
CA HIS A 68 8.23 10.55 1.66
C HIS A 68 7.98 9.76 2.94
N PHE A 69 7.28 8.64 2.83
CA PHE A 69 7.13 7.70 3.92
C PHE A 69 7.22 6.26 3.44
N SER A 70 7.59 5.37 4.37
CA SER A 70 7.63 3.93 4.18
C SER A 70 6.84 3.26 5.29
N LEU A 71 6.10 2.22 4.93
CA LEU A 71 5.23 1.44 5.79
C LEU A 71 5.44 -0.03 5.49
N ASP A 72 5.64 -0.83 6.52
CA ASP A 72 5.82 -2.27 6.40
C ASP A 72 4.85 -2.99 7.34
N GLY A 73 4.34 -4.13 6.88
CA GLY A 73 3.44 -4.99 7.63
C GLY A 73 3.61 -6.44 7.23
N SER A 74 3.21 -7.34 8.12
CA SER A 74 3.20 -8.76 7.82
C SER A 74 2.01 -9.44 8.45
N VAL A 75 1.37 -10.33 7.70
CA VAL A 75 0.29 -11.21 8.19
C VAL A 75 0.82 -12.64 8.23
N VAL A 76 0.60 -13.36 9.32
CA VAL A 76 1.04 -14.75 9.47
C VAL A 76 -0.16 -15.69 9.42
N LYS A 77 0.04 -16.90 8.89
CA LYS A 77 -1.02 -17.91 8.77
C LYS A 77 -2.27 -17.39 8.03
N ALA A 78 -2.05 -16.63 6.96
CA ALA A 78 -3.13 -16.13 6.11
C ALA A 78 -3.65 -17.23 5.20
N SER A 79 -4.93 -17.15 4.82
CA SER A 79 -5.48 -17.92 3.71
C SER A 79 -5.79 -16.95 2.56
N ALA A 80 -5.43 -17.33 1.34
CA ALA A 80 -5.72 -16.55 0.14
C ALA A 80 -6.08 -17.48 -1.02
N GLU A 81 -6.97 -17.03 -1.89
CA GLU A 81 -7.28 -17.75 -3.13
C GLU A 81 -6.27 -17.36 -4.22
N VAL A 82 -5.60 -18.36 -4.79
CA VAL A 82 -4.61 -18.19 -5.86
C VAL A 82 -4.95 -19.17 -6.97
N ASN A 83 -5.21 -18.68 -8.18
CA ASN A 83 -5.58 -19.51 -9.34
C ASN A 83 -6.75 -20.51 -9.07
N GLY A 84 -7.71 -20.13 -8.23
CA GLY A 84 -8.85 -20.99 -7.85
C GLY A 84 -8.53 -22.07 -6.81
N GLN A 85 -7.36 -22.02 -6.17
CA GLN A 85 -6.97 -22.88 -5.06
C GLN A 85 -6.79 -22.06 -3.78
N GLU A 86 -7.22 -22.62 -2.65
CA GLU A 86 -6.92 -22.05 -1.34
C GLU A 86 -5.45 -22.30 -0.98
N CYS A 87 -4.70 -21.21 -0.79
CA CYS A 87 -3.32 -21.21 -0.37
C CYS A 87 -3.20 -20.82 1.10
N LEU A 88 -2.67 -21.74 1.91
CA LEU A 88 -2.28 -21.47 3.29
C LEU A 88 -0.86 -20.89 3.31
N LEU A 89 -0.79 -19.59 3.61
CA LEU A 89 0.45 -18.83 3.59
C LEU A 89 1.08 -18.83 4.98
N ASP A 90 2.37 -19.17 5.05
CA ASP A 90 3.12 -19.06 6.30
C ASP A 90 3.20 -17.57 6.70
N GLN A 91 3.47 -16.70 5.72
CA GLN A 91 3.58 -15.26 5.89
C GLN A 91 3.21 -14.50 4.61
N VAL A 92 2.61 -13.32 4.78
CA VAL A 92 2.44 -12.31 3.73
C VAL A 92 3.18 -11.07 4.17
N ASN A 93 4.09 -10.60 3.34
CA ASN A 93 4.84 -9.35 3.56
C ASN A 93 4.24 -8.25 2.69
N ILE A 94 3.96 -7.10 3.30
CA ILE A 94 3.37 -5.95 2.62
C ILE A 94 4.26 -4.74 2.89
N HIS A 95 4.64 -4.07 1.80
CA HIS A 95 5.40 -2.84 1.83
C HIS A 95 4.66 -1.77 1.03
N VAL A 96 4.53 -0.60 1.62
CA VAL A 96 3.97 0.59 1.00
C VAL A 96 4.95 1.74 1.18
N SER A 97 5.40 2.32 0.09
CA SER A 97 6.09 3.62 0.10
C SER A 97 5.18 4.67 -0.50
N GLY A 98 5.12 5.86 0.08
CA GLY A 98 4.34 6.99 -0.42
C GLY A 98 5.16 8.27 -0.53
N THR A 99 4.81 9.11 -1.49
CA THR A 99 5.26 10.49 -1.65
C THR A 99 4.04 11.40 -1.69
N THR A 100 3.89 12.28 -0.71
CA THR A 100 2.79 13.23 -0.62
C THR A 100 2.83 14.18 -1.82
N GLN A 101 1.72 14.22 -2.56
CA GLN A 101 1.53 15.13 -3.70
C GLN A 101 0.75 16.36 -3.25
N CYS A 102 -0.23 16.18 -2.38
CA CYS A 102 -0.97 17.21 -1.65
C CYS A 102 -1.64 16.57 -0.43
N GLU A 103 -2.33 17.38 0.37
CA GLU A 103 -2.98 16.97 1.62
C GLU A 103 -3.87 15.71 1.49
N THR A 104 -4.52 15.53 0.34
CA THR A 104 -5.48 14.43 0.10
C THR A 104 -4.97 13.36 -0.86
N GLN A 105 -3.70 13.43 -1.30
CA GLN A 105 -3.15 12.48 -2.28
C GLN A 105 -1.66 12.21 -2.07
N PHE A 106 -1.30 10.93 -2.16
CA PHE A 106 0.09 10.49 -2.30
C PHE A 106 0.18 9.43 -3.39
N ASN A 107 1.36 9.29 -3.99
CA ASN A 107 1.66 8.21 -4.93
C ASN A 107 2.84 7.38 -4.45
N GLY A 108 3.02 6.21 -5.01
CA GLY A 108 4.18 5.41 -4.66
C GLY A 108 4.10 3.99 -5.13
N VAL A 109 4.58 3.08 -4.29
CA VAL A 109 4.78 1.67 -4.63
C VAL A 109 4.17 0.80 -3.55
N LEU A 110 3.35 -0.16 -3.98
CA LEU A 110 2.86 -1.26 -3.16
C LEU A 110 3.57 -2.53 -3.61
N ARG A 111 4.09 -3.29 -2.63
CA ARG A 111 4.61 -4.63 -2.85
C ARG A 111 3.98 -5.59 -1.85
N VAL A 112 3.43 -6.68 -2.36
CA VAL A 112 2.87 -7.79 -1.59
C VAL A 112 3.63 -9.04 -1.97
N ARG A 113 4.04 -9.82 -0.99
CA ARG A 113 4.74 -11.09 -1.22
C ARG A 113 4.13 -12.19 -0.35
N TYR A 114 3.71 -13.27 -1.00
CA TYR A 114 3.24 -14.48 -0.35
C TYR A 114 4.40 -15.44 -0.16
N ASP A 115 4.65 -15.83 1.08
CA ASP A 115 5.68 -16.79 1.45
C ASP A 115 5.00 -18.02 2.08
N THR A 116 5.24 -19.19 1.49
CA THR A 116 4.81 -20.48 2.02
C THR A 116 5.82 -21.55 1.64
N ARG A 117 5.92 -22.61 2.45
CA ARG A 117 6.81 -23.74 2.17
C ARG A 117 6.31 -24.63 1.04
N ARG A 118 4.99 -24.83 0.92
CA ARG A 118 4.32 -25.61 -0.14
C ARG A 118 2.83 -25.23 -0.20
N PRO A 119 2.20 -25.35 -1.38
CA PRO A 119 2.83 -25.62 -2.68
C PRO A 119 3.53 -24.37 -3.24
N ASP A 120 4.55 -24.56 -4.08
CA ASP A 120 5.36 -23.46 -4.63
C ASP A 120 4.53 -22.49 -5.48
N GLU A 121 3.41 -22.96 -6.05
CA GLU A 121 2.44 -22.17 -6.81
C GLU A 121 1.70 -21.09 -5.98
N CYS A 122 1.77 -21.19 -4.65
CA CYS A 122 1.24 -20.18 -3.72
C CYS A 122 2.27 -19.09 -3.39
N VAL A 123 3.51 -19.21 -3.85
CA VAL A 123 4.54 -18.16 -3.71
C VAL A 123 4.36 -17.17 -4.85
N CYS A 124 3.71 -16.05 -4.53
CA CYS A 124 3.33 -15.01 -5.49
C CYS A 124 3.80 -13.64 -5.01
N GLU A 125 4.08 -12.74 -5.95
CA GLU A 125 4.44 -11.35 -5.69
C GLU A 125 3.61 -10.41 -6.56
N LEU A 126 2.99 -9.43 -5.92
CA LEU A 126 2.40 -8.26 -6.57
C LEU A 126 3.30 -7.05 -6.30
N TRP A 127 3.64 -6.32 -7.35
CA TRP A 127 4.38 -5.08 -7.28
C TRP A 127 3.76 -4.07 -8.24
N MET A 128 3.25 -2.98 -7.71
CA MET A 128 2.58 -1.95 -8.51
C MET A 128 2.92 -0.54 -8.05
N ARG A 129 2.85 0.40 -8.98
CA ARG A 129 2.69 1.83 -8.67
C ARG A 129 1.22 2.14 -8.44
N TYR A 130 0.95 3.02 -7.50
CA TYR A 130 -0.41 3.44 -7.18
C TYR A 130 -0.50 4.95 -6.96
N GLU A 131 -1.73 5.44 -7.02
CA GLU A 131 -2.16 6.73 -6.49
C GLU A 131 -3.18 6.50 -5.38
N ALA A 132 -2.93 7.04 -4.20
CA ALA A 132 -3.86 6.97 -3.08
C ALA A 132 -4.59 8.30 -2.96
N VAL A 133 -5.92 8.26 -2.97
CA VAL A 133 -6.78 9.45 -2.92
C VAL A 133 -7.77 9.38 -1.76
N LYS A 134 -7.86 10.46 -0.99
CA LYS A 134 -8.86 10.64 0.07
C LYS A 134 -10.15 11.16 -0.55
N GLU A 135 -11.28 10.49 -0.30
CA GLU A 135 -12.61 10.92 -0.77
C GLU A 135 -12.70 11.24 -2.29
N SER A 136 -11.88 10.58 -3.12
CA SER A 136 -11.74 10.90 -4.57
C SER A 136 -11.24 12.33 -4.87
N LYS A 137 -10.72 13.06 -3.88
CA LYS A 137 -10.13 14.39 -4.05
C LYS A 137 -8.67 14.25 -4.47
N ARG A 138 -8.47 14.28 -5.79
CA ARG A 138 -7.13 14.39 -6.40
C ARG A 138 -6.61 15.82 -6.20
N CYS A 139 -5.30 15.99 -6.21
CA CYS A 139 -4.71 17.32 -6.24
C CYS A 139 -5.28 18.07 -7.44
N ASP A 140 -5.65 19.34 -7.24
CA ASP A 140 -5.98 20.20 -8.35
C ASP A 140 -4.79 20.21 -9.29
N SER A 141 -5.01 19.81 -10.54
CA SER A 141 -4.03 20.05 -11.59
C SER A 141 -3.92 21.57 -11.73
N GLU A 142 -2.90 22.16 -11.12
CA GLU A 142 -2.52 23.54 -11.40
C GLU A 142 -2.34 23.66 -12.92
N GLY A 143 -3.28 24.38 -13.55
CA GLY A 143 -3.22 24.76 -14.96
C GLY A 143 -2.33 25.96 -15.18
#